data_AF-A0A942BYN6-F1
#
_entry.id   AF-A0A942BYN6-F1
#
_cell.length_a   1.000
_cell.length_b   1.000
_cell.length_c   1.000
_cell.angle_alpha   90.00
_cell.angle_beta   90.00
_cell.angle_gamma   90.00
#
_symmetry.space_group_name_H-M   'P 1'
#
loop_
_entity.id
_entity.type
_entity.pdbx_description
1 polymer ?
#
loop_
_entity_poly.entity_id
_entity_poly.type
_entity_poly.pdbx_seq_one_letter_code
_entity_poly.pdbx_strand_id
1 'polypeptide(L)'
;MFELVLANLRVRFFRTLISVIGVALGVILIVLFTGLAKGMTEDMAKRSANWKAEIVFARPGGMEFGSSNMNVSTAYVPRLEAIEGVESAVPVGRYISADPKARWGLLQLDGVDWEPFAKMNGMTLTQGRAPQANDEVILDERQVKNENVKVGDQLTLFGNKQFKIVGVFEPPSGSRIKMTLAAMQSILEETNKCTYILIKVKDGVDVPTVAARINEQLPGNKVNLTSDLVIDAKDRVPGLNTFLRVLVGLGAFVSIVFVLLSMYTTITERRKEIGILKSLGASRGFIVSTIEGEALLIGLAGIIIGFLTAFIASRTISHFFELQFEFSAQWVVWAIAIAIFGSLIGALYPALRASGIDPVEVMVNE
;
A
#
# COMPACT_ATOMS: atom_id res chain seq x y z
N MET A 1 -21.72 30.50 22.27
CA MET A 1 -20.37 29.92 22.19
C MET A 1 -20.01 29.55 20.74
N PHE A 2 -20.77 28.69 20.06
CA PHE A 2 -20.48 28.24 18.68
C PHE A 2 -20.40 29.37 17.64
N GLU A 3 -21.32 30.35 17.69
CA GLU A 3 -21.28 31.50 16.75
C GLU A 3 -20.05 32.41 16.92
N LEU A 4 -19.56 32.57 18.16
CA LEU A 4 -18.34 33.31 18.45
C LEU A 4 -17.11 32.62 17.84
N VAL A 5 -17.08 31.29 17.86
CA VAL A 5 -15.99 30.52 17.24
C VAL A 5 -16.05 30.64 15.71
N LEU A 6 -17.24 30.49 15.09
CA LEU A 6 -17.40 30.63 13.64
C LEU A 6 -17.04 32.04 13.14
N ALA A 7 -17.44 33.08 13.89
CA ALA A 7 -17.13 34.46 13.54
C ALA A 7 -15.62 34.72 13.55
N ASN A 8 -14.89 34.19 14.54
CA ASN A 8 -13.44 34.33 14.63
C ASN A 8 -12.69 33.69 13.46
N LEU A 9 -13.10 32.49 13.05
CA LEU A 9 -12.48 31.77 11.94
C LEU A 9 -12.61 32.53 10.60
N ARG A 10 -13.71 33.28 10.40
CA ARG A 10 -13.93 34.05 9.18
C ARG A 10 -13.08 35.32 9.10
N VAL A 11 -12.83 35.99 10.22
CA VAL A 11 -12.08 37.26 10.24
C VAL A 11 -10.60 37.03 9.90
N ARG A 12 -10.03 35.86 10.21
CA ARG A 12 -8.61 35.53 9.96
C ARG A 12 -8.42 34.28 9.10
N PHE A 13 -9.08 34.27 7.95
CA PHE A 13 -9.14 33.15 7.00
C PHE A 13 -7.78 32.47 6.70
N PHE A 14 -6.74 33.25 6.36
CA PHE A 14 -5.43 32.68 5.95
C PHE A 14 -4.75 31.85 7.06
N ARG A 15 -4.95 32.22 8.32
CA ARG A 15 -4.30 31.56 9.45
C ARG A 15 -5.03 30.29 9.86
N THR A 16 -6.36 30.37 9.93
CA THR A 16 -7.21 29.20 10.08
C THR A 16 -6.89 28.20 8.98
N LEU A 17 -6.71 28.68 7.74
CA LEU A 17 -6.31 27.85 6.60
C LEU A 17 -4.96 27.15 6.84
N ILE A 18 -3.93 27.84 7.32
CA ILE A 18 -2.61 27.22 7.63
C ILE A 18 -2.74 26.12 8.69
N SER A 19 -3.58 26.33 9.71
CA SER A 19 -3.77 25.36 10.80
C SER A 19 -4.52 24.12 10.32
N VAL A 20 -5.58 24.36 9.53
CA VAL A 20 -6.36 23.33 8.86
C VAL A 20 -5.47 22.52 7.91
N ILE A 21 -4.57 23.17 7.15
CA ILE A 21 -3.59 22.50 6.30
C ILE A 21 -2.63 21.65 7.15
N GLY A 22 -2.13 22.17 8.27
CA GLY A 22 -1.24 21.41 9.17
C GLY A 22 -1.87 20.11 9.67
N VAL A 23 -3.12 20.16 10.13
CA VAL A 23 -3.88 18.96 10.52
C VAL A 23 -4.17 18.07 9.31
N ALA A 24 -4.58 18.66 8.18
CA ALA A 24 -4.87 17.91 6.96
C ALA A 24 -3.65 17.13 6.47
N LEU A 25 -2.45 17.71 6.54
CA LEU A 25 -1.20 17.04 6.17
C LEU A 25 -0.92 15.81 7.03
N GLY A 26 -1.15 15.90 8.35
CA GLY A 26 -1.03 14.73 9.23
C GLY A 26 -2.02 13.62 8.88
N VAL A 27 -3.28 13.98 8.60
CA VAL A 27 -4.32 13.04 8.15
C VAL A 27 -3.96 12.42 6.80
N ILE A 28 -3.53 13.22 5.83
CA ILE A 28 -3.11 12.76 4.49
C ILE A 28 -1.97 11.74 4.61
N LEU A 29 -0.96 12.05 5.42
CA LEU A 29 0.18 11.16 5.63
C LEU A 29 -0.26 9.83 6.24
N ILE A 30 -1.07 9.86 7.30
CA ILE A 30 -1.58 8.63 7.93
C ILE A 30 -2.39 7.81 6.93
N VAL A 31 -3.36 8.43 6.26
CA VAL A 31 -4.36 7.75 5.43
C VAL A 31 -3.74 7.21 4.14
N LEU A 32 -2.88 7.98 3.46
CA LEU A 32 -2.22 7.52 2.23
C LEU A 32 -1.24 6.38 2.50
N PHE A 33 -0.37 6.51 3.51
CA PHE A 33 0.65 5.48 3.75
C PHE A 33 0.05 4.19 4.29
N THR A 34 -0.89 4.26 5.24
CA THR A 34 -1.57 3.07 5.75
C THR A 34 -2.44 2.43 4.67
N GLY A 35 -3.11 3.24 3.84
CA GLY A 35 -3.91 2.77 2.72
C GLY A 35 -3.08 2.08 1.65
N LEU A 36 -1.92 2.64 1.28
CA LEU A 36 -0.98 2.04 0.34
C LEU A 36 -0.42 0.72 0.87
N ALA A 37 0.07 0.72 2.11
CA ALA A 37 0.66 -0.48 2.71
C ALA A 37 -0.35 -1.61 2.83
N LYS A 38 -1.58 -1.31 3.26
CA LYS A 38 -2.66 -2.30 3.31
C LYS A 38 -3.07 -2.78 1.92
N GLY A 39 -3.26 -1.85 0.97
CA GLY A 39 -3.65 -2.20 -0.39
C GLY A 39 -2.64 -3.11 -1.08
N MET A 40 -1.34 -2.80 -0.95
CA MET A 40 -0.28 -3.65 -1.48
C MET A 40 -0.20 -5.01 -0.79
N THR A 41 -0.24 -5.05 0.55
CA THR A 41 -0.16 -6.32 1.28
C THR A 41 -1.36 -7.22 1.04
N GLU A 42 -2.58 -6.67 1.01
CA GLU A 42 -3.79 -7.44 0.69
C GLU A 42 -3.80 -7.94 -0.76
N ASP A 43 -3.39 -7.11 -1.70
CA ASP A 43 -3.33 -7.51 -3.11
C ASP A 43 -2.26 -8.59 -3.35
N MET A 44 -1.10 -8.49 -2.70
CA MET A 44 -0.09 -9.54 -2.71
C MET A 44 -0.61 -10.82 -2.04
N ALA A 45 -1.27 -10.71 -0.88
CA ALA A 45 -1.82 -11.87 -0.16
C ALA A 45 -2.91 -12.58 -0.98
N LYS A 46 -3.82 -11.83 -1.61
CA LYS A 46 -4.88 -12.39 -2.48
C LYS A 46 -4.29 -13.15 -3.68
N ARG A 47 -3.26 -12.59 -4.33
CA ARG A 47 -2.59 -13.22 -5.48
C ARG A 47 -1.78 -14.45 -5.10
N SER A 48 -1.12 -14.42 -3.94
CA SER A 48 -0.37 -15.57 -3.42
C SER A 48 -1.27 -16.68 -2.88
N ALA A 49 -2.43 -16.35 -2.30
CA ALA A 49 -3.39 -17.34 -1.82
C ALA A 49 -4.04 -18.16 -2.96
N ASN A 50 -4.04 -17.63 -4.18
CA ASN A 50 -4.50 -18.34 -5.37
C ASN A 50 -3.45 -19.30 -5.95
N TRP A 51 -2.27 -19.42 -5.32
CA TRP A 51 -1.33 -20.51 -5.63
C TRP A 51 -1.83 -21.77 -4.94
N LYS A 52 -2.28 -22.75 -5.74
CA LYS A 52 -2.75 -24.04 -5.21
C LYS A 52 -1.65 -25.10 -5.14
N ALA A 53 -0.43 -24.76 -5.58
CA ALA A 53 0.75 -25.58 -5.39
C ALA A 53 1.15 -25.56 -3.92
N GLU A 54 1.49 -26.71 -3.34
CA GLU A 54 1.86 -26.81 -1.93
C GLU A 54 3.34 -26.52 -1.68
N ILE A 55 4.19 -26.71 -2.69
CA ILE A 55 5.64 -26.57 -2.56
C ILE A 55 6.19 -25.66 -3.67
N VAL A 56 7.15 -24.80 -3.30
CA VAL A 56 7.95 -23.99 -4.22
C VAL A 56 9.41 -24.40 -4.15
N PHE A 57 9.95 -24.83 -5.29
CA PHE A 57 11.35 -25.17 -5.46
C PHE A 57 12.10 -24.03 -6.16
N ALA A 58 13.09 -23.46 -5.48
CA ALA A 58 13.87 -22.34 -6.02
C ALA A 58 15.34 -22.45 -5.60
N ARG A 59 16.24 -21.74 -6.29
CA ARG A 59 17.61 -21.54 -5.77
C ARG A 59 17.62 -20.57 -4.59
N PRO A 60 18.62 -20.62 -3.70
CA PRO A 60 18.86 -19.56 -2.74
C PRO A 60 18.86 -18.17 -3.41
N GLY A 61 18.10 -17.22 -2.87
CA GLY A 61 17.96 -15.86 -3.43
C GLY A 61 16.99 -15.71 -4.62
N GLY A 62 16.42 -16.81 -5.17
CA GLY A 62 15.58 -16.75 -6.37
C GLY A 62 14.15 -16.25 -6.17
N MET A 63 13.69 -16.10 -4.93
CA MET A 63 12.31 -15.71 -4.59
C MET A 63 12.25 -14.50 -3.64
N GLU A 64 13.35 -13.77 -3.54
CA GLU A 64 13.46 -12.55 -2.75
C GLU A 64 12.70 -11.40 -3.40
N PHE A 65 12.37 -10.38 -2.62
CA PHE A 65 11.64 -9.22 -3.13
C PHE A 65 12.47 -8.50 -4.21
N GLY A 66 11.89 -8.32 -5.39
CA GLY A 66 12.57 -7.70 -6.53
C GLY A 66 13.49 -8.62 -7.35
N SER A 67 13.62 -9.91 -7.01
CA SER A 67 14.47 -10.83 -7.79
C SER A 67 13.80 -11.26 -9.10
N SER A 68 14.54 -11.11 -10.21
CA SER A 68 14.13 -11.51 -11.57
C SER A 68 15.03 -12.61 -12.17
N ASN A 69 15.82 -13.29 -11.34
CA ASN A 69 16.85 -14.21 -11.82
C ASN A 69 16.24 -15.56 -12.22
N MET A 70 16.42 -15.97 -13.49
CA MET A 70 16.07 -17.31 -13.96
C MET A 70 17.27 -18.24 -13.77
N ASN A 71 17.48 -18.75 -12.56
CA ASN A 71 18.66 -19.53 -12.19
C ASN A 71 18.38 -21.02 -11.90
N VAL A 72 17.11 -21.45 -11.98
CA VAL A 72 16.70 -22.85 -11.84
C VAL A 72 16.58 -23.49 -13.21
N SER A 73 17.22 -24.64 -13.43
CA SER A 73 17.06 -25.35 -14.71
C SER A 73 15.69 -26.03 -14.80
N THR A 74 15.01 -25.87 -15.93
CA THR A 74 13.77 -26.61 -16.26
C THR A 74 13.98 -28.12 -16.34
N ALA A 75 15.22 -28.61 -16.48
CA ALA A 75 15.55 -30.04 -16.39
C ALA A 75 15.23 -30.67 -15.02
N TYR A 76 14.99 -29.86 -13.99
CA TYR A 76 14.50 -30.36 -12.71
C TYR A 76 13.04 -30.81 -12.76
N VAL A 77 12.22 -30.32 -13.69
CA VAL A 77 10.79 -30.69 -13.80
C VAL A 77 10.59 -32.21 -13.88
N PRO A 78 11.16 -32.94 -14.86
CA PRO A 78 10.98 -34.40 -14.92
C PRO A 78 11.58 -35.13 -13.71
N ARG A 79 12.65 -34.58 -13.10
CA ARG A 79 13.24 -35.16 -11.90
C ARG A 79 12.34 -35.00 -10.68
N LEU A 80 11.64 -33.88 -10.56
CA LEU A 80 10.69 -33.58 -9.49
C LEU A 80 9.42 -34.43 -9.65
N GLU A 81 8.92 -34.60 -10.88
CA GLU A 81 7.76 -35.45 -11.16
C GLU A 81 8.02 -36.95 -10.92
N ALA A 82 9.28 -37.38 -11.03
CA ALA A 82 9.68 -38.75 -10.70
C ALA A 82 9.69 -39.04 -9.18
N ILE A 83 9.60 -38.01 -8.33
CA ILE A 83 9.60 -38.17 -6.87
C ILE A 83 8.22 -38.64 -6.43
N GLU A 84 8.19 -39.71 -5.64
CA GLU A 84 6.95 -40.22 -5.07
C GLU A 84 6.25 -39.13 -4.22
N GLY A 85 4.95 -38.94 -4.47
CA GLY A 85 4.12 -37.92 -3.81
C GLY A 85 3.91 -36.65 -4.64
N VAL A 86 4.73 -36.41 -5.68
CA VAL A 86 4.53 -35.29 -6.60
C VAL A 86 3.47 -35.65 -7.65
N GLU A 87 2.49 -34.77 -7.85
CA GLU A 87 1.46 -34.90 -8.90
C GLU A 87 1.89 -34.20 -10.19
N SER A 88 2.39 -32.97 -10.08
CA SER A 88 2.87 -32.17 -11.22
C SER A 88 3.88 -31.12 -10.80
N ALA A 89 4.80 -30.77 -11.71
CA ALA A 89 5.77 -29.69 -11.50
C ALA A 89 5.70 -28.69 -12.65
N VAL A 90 5.52 -27.40 -12.34
CA VAL A 90 5.35 -26.34 -13.34
C VAL A 90 6.43 -25.28 -13.16
N PRO A 91 7.32 -25.09 -14.15
CA PRO A 91 8.33 -24.04 -14.11
C PRO A 91 7.70 -22.67 -14.34
N VAL A 92 8.15 -21.67 -13.59
CA VAL A 92 7.71 -20.28 -13.71
C VAL A 92 8.93 -19.37 -13.84
N GLY A 93 9.00 -18.64 -14.95
CA GLY A 93 9.90 -17.51 -15.11
C GLY A 93 9.27 -16.27 -14.51
N ARG A 94 10.02 -15.48 -13.74
CA ARG A 94 9.56 -14.20 -13.23
C ARG A 94 10.51 -13.11 -13.71
N TYR A 95 9.92 -12.06 -14.27
CA TYR A 95 10.64 -10.86 -14.66
C TYR A 95 9.99 -9.65 -14.00
N ILE A 96 10.80 -8.83 -13.34
CA ILE A 96 10.41 -7.55 -12.76
C ILE A 96 11.25 -6.48 -13.45
N SER A 97 10.60 -5.47 -14.02
CA SER A 97 11.25 -4.28 -14.57
C SER A 97 10.58 -3.02 -14.05
N ALA A 98 11.25 -1.88 -14.20
CA ALA A 98 10.55 -0.61 -14.16
C ALA A 98 9.50 -0.58 -15.29
N ASP A 99 8.31 -0.09 -15.00
CA ASP A 99 7.29 0.12 -16.00
C ASP A 99 7.70 1.30 -16.93
N PRO A 100 7.79 1.09 -18.25
CA PRO A 100 8.08 2.18 -19.19
C PRO A 100 7.04 3.31 -19.17
N LYS A 101 5.78 2.99 -18.81
CA LYS A 101 4.68 3.97 -18.75
C LYS A 101 4.62 4.69 -17.40
N ALA A 102 4.94 4.01 -16.31
CA ALA A 102 4.92 4.58 -14.96
C ALA A 102 6.33 4.91 -14.43
N ARG A 103 6.60 6.20 -14.22
CA ARG A 103 7.89 6.75 -13.71
C ARG A 103 8.44 6.07 -12.43
N TRP A 104 7.58 5.44 -11.62
CA TRP A 104 7.93 4.73 -10.39
C TRP A 104 7.20 3.37 -10.23
N GLY A 105 6.60 2.83 -11.31
CA GLY A 105 5.90 1.55 -11.28
C GLY A 105 6.83 0.35 -11.47
N LEU A 106 6.54 -0.76 -10.80
CA LEU A 106 7.19 -2.05 -11.06
C LEU A 106 6.26 -2.92 -11.87
N LEU A 107 6.69 -3.28 -13.07
CA LEU A 107 5.99 -4.23 -13.92
C LEU A 107 6.52 -5.62 -13.62
N GLN A 108 5.63 -6.50 -13.13
CA GLN A 108 5.94 -7.91 -12.99
C GLN A 108 5.31 -8.69 -14.14
N LEU A 109 6.05 -9.62 -14.71
CA LEU A 109 5.61 -10.58 -15.72
C LEU A 109 5.97 -11.99 -15.27
N ASP A 110 5.05 -12.94 -15.48
CA ASP A 110 5.38 -14.36 -15.33
C ASP A 110 5.39 -15.05 -16.70
N GLY A 111 6.45 -15.81 -16.97
CA GLY A 111 6.55 -16.72 -18.10
C GLY A 111 6.13 -18.11 -17.65
N VAL A 112 5.02 -18.62 -18.20
CA VAL A 112 4.43 -19.90 -17.81
C VAL A 112 3.91 -20.66 -19.03
N ASP A 113 3.95 -21.98 -18.95
CA ASP A 113 3.17 -22.82 -19.84
C ASP A 113 1.72 -22.82 -19.34
N TRP A 114 0.83 -22.21 -20.13
CA TRP A 114 -0.49 -21.81 -19.65
C TRP A 114 -1.34 -22.98 -19.15
N GLU A 115 -1.47 -24.06 -19.92
CA GLU A 115 -2.35 -25.18 -19.59
C GLU A 115 -2.02 -25.85 -18.24
N PRO A 116 -0.79 -26.34 -17.99
CA PRO A 116 -0.48 -26.97 -16.72
C PRO A 116 -0.53 -25.97 -15.55
N PHE A 117 -0.12 -24.71 -15.77
CA PHE A 117 -0.18 -23.66 -14.76
C PHE A 117 -1.63 -23.28 -14.39
N ALA A 118 -2.51 -23.19 -15.38
CA ALA A 118 -3.93 -22.90 -15.20
C ALA A 118 -4.65 -24.04 -14.50
N LYS A 119 -4.39 -25.29 -14.90
CA LYS A 119 -4.94 -26.48 -14.25
C LYS A 119 -4.52 -26.55 -12.77
N MET A 120 -3.24 -26.37 -12.48
CA MET A 120 -2.70 -26.41 -11.12
C MET A 120 -3.39 -25.38 -10.22
N ASN A 121 -3.52 -24.12 -10.67
CA ASN A 121 -4.07 -23.04 -9.85
C ASN A 121 -5.59 -22.84 -10.00
N GLY A 122 -6.27 -23.64 -10.84
CA GLY A 122 -7.70 -23.51 -11.13
C GLY A 122 -8.06 -22.20 -11.81
N MET A 123 -7.22 -21.74 -12.75
CA MET A 123 -7.48 -20.56 -13.58
C MET A 123 -8.22 -20.92 -14.85
N THR A 124 -8.97 -19.93 -15.35
CA THR A 124 -9.75 -20.00 -16.58
C THR A 124 -9.54 -18.72 -17.38
N LEU A 125 -9.67 -18.82 -18.70
CA LEU A 125 -9.71 -17.66 -19.58
C LEU A 125 -11.16 -17.21 -19.70
N THR A 126 -11.45 -15.99 -19.25
CA THR A 126 -12.79 -15.39 -19.37
C THR A 126 -13.02 -14.85 -20.78
N GLN A 127 -11.95 -14.44 -21.47
CA GLN A 127 -11.99 -13.94 -22.84
C GLN A 127 -10.75 -14.39 -23.61
N GLY A 128 -10.91 -14.60 -24.92
CA GLY A 128 -9.80 -14.88 -25.83
C GLY A 128 -9.20 -16.28 -25.67
N ARG A 129 -7.89 -16.40 -25.85
CA ARG A 129 -7.14 -17.67 -25.83
C ARG A 129 -5.81 -17.55 -25.09
N ALA A 130 -5.18 -18.69 -24.83
CA ALA A 130 -3.83 -18.77 -24.29
C ALA A 130 -2.79 -18.19 -25.28
N PRO A 131 -1.68 -17.62 -24.77
CA PRO A 131 -0.59 -17.16 -25.63
C PRO A 131 0.10 -18.36 -26.27
N GLN A 132 0.31 -18.30 -27.59
CA GLN A 132 0.98 -19.34 -28.37
C GLN A 132 2.23 -18.81 -29.07
N ALA A 133 2.21 -17.55 -29.50
CA ALA A 133 3.36 -16.90 -30.11
C ALA A 133 4.22 -16.15 -29.08
N ASN A 134 5.45 -15.82 -29.48
CA ASN A 134 6.42 -15.17 -28.59
C ASN A 134 6.10 -13.71 -28.27
N ASP A 135 5.21 -13.10 -29.05
CA ASP A 135 4.75 -11.72 -28.94
C ASP A 135 3.31 -11.65 -28.38
N GLU A 136 2.83 -12.69 -27.70
CA GLU A 136 1.48 -12.74 -27.14
C GLU A 136 1.49 -12.75 -25.61
N VAL A 137 0.55 -12.01 -25.02
CA VAL A 137 0.35 -11.91 -23.58
C VAL A 137 -1.12 -12.08 -23.21
N ILE A 138 -1.35 -12.51 -21.98
CA ILE A 138 -2.65 -12.51 -21.33
C ILE A 138 -2.60 -11.68 -20.05
N LEU A 139 -3.73 -11.09 -19.71
CA LEU A 139 -3.86 -10.14 -18.61
C LEU A 139 -4.94 -10.60 -17.63
N ASP A 140 -4.82 -10.21 -16.36
CA ASP A 140 -5.95 -10.35 -15.43
C ASP A 140 -6.99 -9.25 -15.66
N GLU A 141 -8.21 -9.46 -15.18
CA GLU A 141 -9.33 -8.52 -15.37
C GLU A 141 -9.03 -7.11 -14.82
N ARG A 142 -8.16 -7.02 -13.80
CA ARG A 142 -7.76 -5.73 -13.20
C ARG A 142 -6.76 -4.98 -14.06
N GLN A 143 -5.75 -5.63 -14.63
CA GLN A 143 -4.77 -4.97 -15.50
C GLN A 143 -5.47 -4.41 -16.75
N VAL A 144 -6.43 -5.16 -17.30
CA VAL A 144 -7.30 -4.69 -18.39
C VAL A 144 -8.03 -3.40 -18.03
N LYS A 145 -8.61 -3.33 -16.82
CA LYS A 145 -9.31 -2.13 -16.31
C LYS A 145 -8.36 -0.97 -16.01
N ASN A 146 -7.19 -1.25 -15.45
CA ASN A 146 -6.22 -0.22 -15.07
C ASN A 146 -5.58 0.46 -16.29
N GLU A 147 -5.18 -0.33 -17.28
CA GLU A 147 -4.59 0.19 -18.52
C GLU A 147 -5.65 0.62 -19.55
N ASN A 148 -6.92 0.33 -19.30
CA ASN A 148 -8.04 0.58 -20.22
C ASN A 148 -7.80 -0.04 -21.62
N VAL A 149 -7.27 -1.27 -21.63
CA VAL A 149 -6.95 -2.06 -22.83
C VAL A 149 -7.96 -3.18 -23.04
N LYS A 150 -8.00 -3.78 -24.23
CA LYS A 150 -8.87 -4.91 -24.57
C LYS A 150 -8.09 -6.02 -25.26
N VAL A 151 -8.71 -7.20 -25.36
CA VAL A 151 -8.17 -8.29 -26.20
C VAL A 151 -8.10 -7.82 -27.65
N GLY A 152 -6.92 -7.96 -28.26
CA GLY A 152 -6.59 -7.46 -29.59
C GLY A 152 -5.65 -6.26 -29.58
N ASP A 153 -5.60 -5.50 -28.49
CA ASP A 153 -4.69 -4.37 -28.35
C ASP A 153 -3.24 -4.82 -28.15
N GLN A 154 -2.31 -3.86 -28.23
CA GLN A 154 -0.89 -4.09 -28.02
C GLN A 154 -0.39 -3.43 -26.75
N LEU A 155 0.50 -4.13 -26.05
CA LEU A 155 1.18 -3.68 -24.85
C LEU A 155 2.69 -3.63 -25.10
N THR A 156 3.32 -2.52 -24.71
CA THR A 156 4.77 -2.38 -24.82
C THR A 156 5.44 -2.94 -23.57
N LEU A 157 6.26 -3.97 -23.74
CA LEU A 157 7.00 -4.65 -22.67
C LEU A 157 8.49 -4.74 -23.05
N PHE A 158 9.35 -5.04 -22.07
CA PHE A 158 10.80 -5.22 -22.29
C PHE A 158 11.44 -4.03 -23.03
N GLY A 159 11.16 -2.82 -22.56
CA GLY A 159 11.55 -1.57 -23.23
C GLY A 159 10.53 -1.17 -24.28
N ASN A 160 10.77 -1.51 -25.55
CA ASN A 160 9.97 -1.06 -26.70
C ASN A 160 9.37 -2.22 -27.53
N LYS A 161 9.35 -3.46 -27.03
CA LYS A 161 8.77 -4.59 -27.77
C LYS A 161 7.26 -4.61 -27.59
N GLN A 162 6.53 -4.74 -28.69
CA GLN A 162 5.06 -4.81 -28.68
C GLN A 162 4.59 -6.25 -28.51
N PHE A 163 3.62 -6.45 -27.63
CA PHE A 163 2.98 -7.73 -27.37
C PHE A 163 1.48 -7.61 -27.55
N LYS A 164 0.88 -8.54 -28.28
CA LYS A 164 -0.55 -8.60 -28.50
C LYS A 164 -1.26 -9.22 -27.30
N ILE A 165 -2.30 -8.55 -26.82
CA ILE A 165 -3.18 -9.08 -25.78
C ILE A 165 -4.13 -10.08 -26.43
N VAL A 166 -4.02 -11.36 -26.08
CA VAL A 166 -4.81 -12.44 -26.71
C VAL A 166 -5.88 -13.05 -25.80
N GLY A 167 -5.88 -12.70 -24.52
CA GLY A 167 -6.87 -13.22 -23.58
C GLY A 167 -6.83 -12.56 -22.20
N VAL A 168 -7.90 -12.80 -21.44
CA VAL A 168 -8.10 -12.33 -20.07
C VAL A 168 -8.33 -13.53 -19.17
N PHE A 169 -7.68 -13.58 -18.01
CA PHE A 169 -7.77 -14.72 -17.09
C PHE A 169 -8.28 -14.36 -15.69
N GLU A 170 -8.93 -15.35 -15.06
CA GLU A 170 -9.38 -15.32 -13.66
C GLU A 170 -9.25 -16.70 -13.00
N PRO A 171 -9.05 -16.79 -11.67
CA PRO A 171 -8.81 -15.69 -10.72
C PRO A 171 -7.38 -15.12 -10.80
N PRO A 172 -7.11 -13.93 -10.22
CA PRO A 172 -5.77 -13.34 -10.25
C PRO A 172 -4.78 -14.17 -9.43
N SER A 173 -3.76 -14.74 -10.07
CA SER A 173 -2.77 -15.62 -9.43
C SER A 173 -1.36 -15.30 -9.91
N GLY A 174 -0.43 -15.04 -8.98
CA GLY A 174 0.94 -14.59 -9.31
C GLY A 174 0.96 -13.21 -9.98
N SER A 175 1.70 -13.08 -11.09
CA SER A 175 1.72 -11.86 -11.90
C SER A 175 0.41 -11.62 -12.66
N ARG A 176 0.04 -10.34 -12.81
CA ARG A 176 -1.11 -9.89 -13.61
C ARG A 176 -0.91 -10.03 -15.11
N ILE A 177 0.34 -10.05 -15.57
CA ILE A 177 0.71 -10.24 -16.98
C ILE A 177 1.42 -11.57 -17.11
N LYS A 178 0.97 -12.38 -18.07
CA LYS A 178 1.59 -13.66 -18.37
C LYS A 178 1.89 -13.83 -19.84
N MET A 179 3.00 -14.49 -20.12
CA MET A 179 3.41 -14.93 -21.46
C MET A 179 3.90 -16.37 -21.39
N THR A 180 4.21 -16.97 -22.55
CA THR A 180 4.82 -18.30 -22.57
C THR A 180 6.20 -18.26 -21.92
N LEU A 181 6.57 -19.35 -21.23
CA LEU A 181 7.90 -19.47 -20.64
C LEU A 181 8.98 -19.40 -21.73
N ALA A 182 8.74 -20.04 -22.87
CA ALA A 182 9.63 -20.02 -24.03
C ALA A 182 9.88 -18.60 -24.57
N ALA A 183 8.84 -17.77 -24.68
CA ALA A 183 8.98 -16.36 -25.09
C ALA A 183 9.89 -15.60 -24.12
N MET A 184 9.63 -15.72 -22.82
CA MET A 184 10.42 -15.05 -21.78
C MET A 184 11.88 -15.50 -21.80
N GLN A 185 12.14 -16.81 -21.87
CA GLN A 185 13.49 -17.37 -21.98
C GLN A 185 14.23 -16.84 -23.21
N SER A 186 13.57 -16.78 -24.37
CA SER A 186 14.16 -16.26 -25.59
C SER A 186 14.47 -14.76 -25.51
N ILE A 187 13.65 -13.98 -24.81
CA ILE A 187 13.86 -12.53 -24.66
C ILE A 187 15.00 -12.23 -23.68
N LEU A 188 15.11 -13.02 -22.61
CA LEU A 188 16.12 -12.84 -21.56
C LEU A 188 17.42 -13.59 -21.83
N GLU A 189 17.50 -14.35 -22.93
CA GLU A 189 18.65 -15.21 -23.27
C GLU A 189 18.95 -16.29 -22.22
N GLU A 190 17.92 -16.72 -21.48
CA GLU A 190 18.01 -17.69 -20.37
C GLU A 190 17.33 -19.02 -20.74
N THR A 191 17.81 -19.65 -21.81
CA THR A 191 17.25 -20.90 -22.34
C THR A 191 17.26 -22.03 -21.30
N ASN A 192 16.16 -22.77 -21.21
CA ASN A 192 15.97 -23.88 -20.28
C ASN A 192 16.08 -23.52 -18.79
N LYS A 193 15.91 -22.23 -18.44
CA LYS A 193 15.89 -21.79 -17.04
C LYS A 193 14.55 -21.19 -16.64
N CYS A 194 14.31 -21.12 -15.34
CA CYS A 194 13.15 -20.54 -14.70
C CYS A 194 13.57 -19.94 -13.35
N THR A 195 12.70 -19.17 -12.72
CA THR A 195 12.98 -18.55 -11.43
C THR A 195 12.67 -19.51 -10.29
N TYR A 196 11.56 -20.24 -10.39
CA TYR A 196 11.12 -21.26 -9.45
C TYR A 196 10.23 -22.29 -10.15
N ILE A 197 10.06 -23.44 -9.51
CA ILE A 197 9.17 -24.51 -9.95
C ILE A 197 8.09 -24.67 -8.88
N LEU A 198 6.83 -24.57 -9.29
CA LEU A 198 5.68 -24.87 -8.45
C LEU A 198 5.41 -26.37 -8.49
N ILE A 199 5.18 -26.98 -7.33
CA ILE A 199 4.99 -28.41 -7.19
C ILE A 199 3.64 -28.66 -6.53
N LYS A 200 2.80 -29.43 -7.21
CA LYS A 200 1.54 -29.95 -6.68
C LYS A 200 1.78 -31.33 -6.08
N VAL A 201 1.36 -31.53 -4.84
CA VAL A 201 1.44 -32.81 -4.13
C VAL A 201 0.14 -33.58 -4.33
N LYS A 202 0.22 -34.91 -4.44
CA LYS A 202 -0.96 -35.78 -4.57
C LYS A 202 -1.85 -35.69 -3.33
N ASP A 203 -3.16 -35.77 -3.55
CA ASP A 203 -4.14 -35.77 -2.46
C ASP A 203 -3.88 -36.89 -1.44
N GLY A 204 -3.94 -36.55 -0.16
CA GLY A 204 -3.76 -37.49 0.96
C GLY A 204 -2.30 -37.77 1.36
N VAL A 205 -1.32 -37.14 0.71
CA VAL A 205 0.10 -37.22 1.08
C VAL A 205 0.51 -36.03 1.94
N ASP A 206 1.33 -36.28 2.96
CA ASP A 206 1.86 -35.22 3.83
C ASP A 206 2.88 -34.33 3.08
N VAL A 207 2.57 -33.04 2.95
CA VAL A 207 3.36 -32.07 2.18
C VAL A 207 4.77 -31.87 2.75
N PRO A 208 4.97 -31.68 4.07
CA PRO A 208 6.31 -31.58 4.66
C PRO A 208 7.19 -32.80 4.38
N THR A 209 6.60 -34.01 4.40
CA THR A 209 7.33 -35.24 4.07
C THR A 209 7.82 -35.24 2.62
N VAL A 210 6.99 -34.80 1.67
CA VAL A 210 7.40 -34.66 0.26
C VAL A 210 8.46 -33.57 0.09
N ALA A 211 8.33 -32.44 0.79
CA ALA A 211 9.32 -31.37 0.76
C ALA A 211 10.69 -31.84 1.27
N ALA A 212 10.73 -32.61 2.36
CA ALA A 212 11.95 -33.19 2.90
C ALA A 212 12.62 -34.14 1.90
N ARG A 213 11.83 -34.99 1.24
CA ARG A 213 12.29 -35.92 0.19
C ARG A 213 12.87 -35.19 -1.02
N ILE A 214 12.23 -34.11 -1.47
CA ILE A 214 12.75 -33.26 -2.55
C ILE A 214 14.11 -32.67 -2.15
N ASN A 215 14.23 -32.18 -0.90
CA ASN A 215 15.47 -31.60 -0.40
C ASN A 215 16.62 -32.64 -0.29
N GLU A 216 16.31 -33.88 0.09
CA GLU A 216 17.28 -34.98 0.15
C GLU A 216 17.79 -35.38 -1.25
N GLN A 217 16.90 -35.48 -2.24
CA GLN A 217 17.25 -35.91 -3.60
C GLN A 217 17.89 -34.79 -4.44
N LEU A 218 17.59 -33.52 -4.14
CA LEU A 218 18.06 -32.34 -4.88
C LEU A 218 18.71 -31.31 -3.95
N PRO A 219 19.83 -31.66 -3.28
CA PRO A 219 20.48 -30.79 -2.31
C PRO A 219 21.02 -29.50 -2.96
N GLY A 220 21.10 -28.42 -2.18
CA GLY A 220 21.60 -27.12 -2.63
C GLY A 220 20.52 -26.18 -3.20
N ASN A 221 19.25 -26.60 -3.19
CA ASN A 221 18.10 -25.76 -3.54
C ASN A 221 17.27 -25.47 -2.29
N LYS A 222 16.47 -24.41 -2.33
CA LYS A 222 15.48 -24.09 -1.29
C LYS A 222 14.13 -24.71 -1.67
N VAL A 223 13.61 -25.53 -0.78
CA VAL A 223 12.26 -26.09 -0.85
C VAL A 223 11.44 -25.38 0.23
N ASN A 224 10.49 -24.54 -0.17
CA ASN A 224 9.62 -23.84 0.78
C ASN A 224 8.18 -24.31 0.59
N LEU A 225 7.44 -24.42 1.68
CA LEU A 225 6.00 -24.62 1.60
C LEU A 225 5.35 -23.32 1.13
N THR A 226 4.40 -23.42 0.20
CA THR A 226 3.69 -22.24 -0.28
C THR A 226 2.95 -21.54 0.87
N SER A 227 2.41 -22.29 1.85
CA SER A 227 1.80 -21.74 3.06
C SER A 227 2.72 -20.79 3.80
N ASP A 228 3.99 -21.18 3.94
CA ASP A 228 5.00 -20.38 4.65
C ASP A 228 5.31 -19.13 3.83
N LEU A 229 5.35 -19.23 2.49
CA LEU A 229 5.53 -18.08 1.62
C LEU A 229 4.35 -17.11 1.63
N VAL A 230 3.10 -17.58 1.85
CA VAL A 230 1.91 -16.73 1.98
C VAL A 230 1.86 -16.04 3.35
N ILE A 231 2.25 -16.74 4.42
CA ILE A 231 2.40 -16.17 5.76
C ILE A 231 3.53 -15.14 5.74
N ASP A 232 4.69 -15.53 5.22
CA ASP A 232 5.81 -14.63 4.99
C ASP A 232 5.40 -13.48 4.09
N ALA A 233 4.55 -13.64 3.07
CA ALA A 233 4.13 -12.51 2.22
C ALA A 233 3.46 -11.37 3.00
N LYS A 234 2.76 -11.67 4.10
CA LYS A 234 2.19 -10.65 5.01
C LYS A 234 3.26 -9.99 5.89
N ASP A 235 4.31 -10.74 6.24
CA ASP A 235 5.44 -10.30 7.07
C ASP A 235 6.71 -9.91 6.27
N ARG A 236 6.64 -9.99 4.94
CA ARG A 236 7.79 -9.95 3.98
C ARG A 236 8.41 -8.57 3.85
N VAL A 237 7.72 -7.56 4.36
CA VAL A 237 8.33 -6.27 4.62
C VAL A 237 8.57 -6.22 6.13
N PRO A 238 9.58 -6.94 6.66
CA PRO A 238 9.87 -6.94 8.07
C PRO A 238 10.10 -5.50 8.52
N GLY A 239 9.40 -5.08 9.57
CA GLY A 239 9.41 -3.70 10.04
C GLY A 239 8.41 -2.76 9.36
N LEU A 240 7.59 -3.19 8.38
CA LEU A 240 6.54 -2.34 7.80
C LEU A 240 5.55 -1.85 8.84
N ASN A 241 5.09 -2.74 9.74
CA ASN A 241 4.20 -2.34 10.83
C ASN A 241 4.87 -1.32 11.77
N THR A 242 6.17 -1.51 12.08
CA THR A 242 6.93 -0.55 12.89
C THR A 242 7.09 0.78 12.17
N PHE A 243 7.44 0.75 10.89
CA PHE A 243 7.57 1.91 10.01
C PHE A 243 6.26 2.69 9.90
N LEU A 244 5.13 2.01 9.68
CA LEU A 244 3.80 2.62 9.66
C LEU A 244 3.46 3.26 11.00
N ARG A 245 3.75 2.61 12.13
CA ARG A 245 3.54 3.19 13.46
C ARG A 245 4.36 4.47 13.66
N VAL A 246 5.63 4.48 13.21
CA VAL A 246 6.48 5.68 13.26
C VAL A 246 5.93 6.80 12.38
N LEU A 247 5.50 6.48 11.15
CA LEU A 247 4.87 7.46 10.26
C LEU A 247 3.58 8.03 10.84
N VAL A 248 2.74 7.19 11.44
CA VAL A 248 1.53 7.63 12.13
C VAL A 248 1.87 8.56 13.30
N GLY A 249 2.88 8.20 14.09
CA GLY A 249 3.40 9.06 15.16
C GLY A 249 3.92 10.40 14.65
N LEU A 250 4.62 10.41 13.51
CA LEU A 250 5.11 11.63 12.87
C LEU A 250 3.95 12.51 12.37
N GLY A 251 2.93 11.92 11.72
CA GLY A 251 1.73 12.64 11.29
C GLY A 251 0.96 13.26 12.47
N ALA A 252 0.85 12.53 13.58
CA ALA A 252 0.29 13.04 14.82
C ALA A 252 1.09 14.22 15.37
N PHE A 253 2.42 14.07 15.44
CA PHE A 253 3.33 15.09 15.93
C PHE A 253 3.26 16.38 15.10
N VAL A 254 3.28 16.26 13.77
CA VAL A 254 3.14 17.40 12.85
C VAL A 254 1.81 18.12 13.11
N SER A 255 0.70 17.38 13.23
CA SER A 255 -0.61 17.98 13.51
C SER A 255 -0.62 18.77 14.81
N ILE A 256 -0.07 18.21 15.89
CA ILE A 256 0.02 18.85 17.21
C ILE A 256 0.84 20.15 17.13
N VAL A 257 2.03 20.10 16.54
CA VAL A 257 2.94 21.25 16.47
C VAL A 257 2.33 22.39 15.65
N PHE A 258 1.67 22.08 14.53
CA PHE A 258 1.01 23.09 13.72
C PHE A 258 -0.15 23.77 14.45
N VAL A 259 -0.99 23.00 15.14
CA VAL A 259 -2.10 23.56 15.94
C VAL A 259 -1.56 24.39 17.09
N LEU A 260 -0.52 23.90 17.79
CA LEU A 260 0.14 24.64 18.87
C LEU A 260 0.68 25.98 18.38
N LEU A 261 1.49 25.97 17.32
CA LEU A 261 2.12 27.18 16.79
C LEU A 261 1.06 28.20 16.34
N SER A 262 -0.01 27.72 15.70
CA SER A 262 -1.11 28.58 15.31
C SER A 262 -1.85 29.15 16.52
N MET A 263 -2.30 28.32 17.46
CA MET A 263 -3.05 28.79 18.63
C MET A 263 -2.22 29.73 19.51
N TYR A 264 -0.94 29.43 19.70
CA TYR A 264 -0.01 30.27 20.45
C TYR A 264 0.04 31.69 19.89
N THR A 265 0.23 31.79 18.57
CA THR A 265 0.33 33.09 17.91
C THR A 265 -1.07 33.76 17.86
N THR A 266 -2.19 33.02 17.81
CA THR A 266 -3.57 33.59 17.83
C THR A 266 -3.82 34.28 19.16
N ILE A 267 -3.42 33.62 20.25
CA ILE A 267 -3.60 34.12 21.61
C ILE A 267 -2.74 35.35 21.85
N THR A 268 -1.51 35.36 21.33
CA THR A 268 -0.61 36.50 21.47
C THR A 268 -1.17 37.73 20.75
N GLU A 269 -1.73 37.56 19.54
CA GLU A 269 -2.38 38.65 18.80
C GLU A 269 -3.70 39.12 19.43
N ARG A 270 -4.39 38.25 20.16
CA ARG A 270 -5.69 38.52 20.81
C ARG A 270 -5.55 38.78 22.31
N ARG A 271 -4.34 39.07 22.79
CA ARG A 271 -4.06 39.26 24.22
C ARG A 271 -4.95 40.34 24.83
N LYS A 272 -5.16 41.46 24.12
CA LYS A 272 -6.06 42.56 24.52
C LYS A 272 -7.52 42.16 24.61
N GLU A 273 -8.05 41.44 23.62
CA GLU A 273 -9.42 40.92 23.65
C GLU A 273 -9.66 39.99 24.84
N ILE A 274 -8.69 39.10 25.12
CA ILE A 274 -8.77 38.16 26.25
C ILE A 274 -8.70 38.93 27.59
N GLY A 275 -7.87 39.97 27.68
CA GLY A 275 -7.81 40.87 28.84
C GLY A 275 -9.14 41.61 29.10
N ILE A 276 -9.81 42.08 28.04
CA ILE A 276 -11.14 42.70 28.12
C ILE A 276 -12.19 41.69 28.60
N LEU A 277 -12.20 40.47 28.04
CA LEU A 277 -13.12 39.43 28.49
C LEU A 277 -12.92 39.07 29.96
N LYS A 278 -11.66 38.99 30.43
CA LYS A 278 -11.36 38.71 31.84
C LYS A 278 -11.76 39.85 32.77
N SER A 279 -11.59 41.10 32.36
CA SER A 279 -12.03 42.27 33.15
C SER A 279 -13.55 42.37 33.24
N LEU A 280 -14.29 41.83 32.26
CA LEU A 280 -15.74 41.65 32.31
C LEU A 280 -16.19 40.41 33.12
N GLY A 281 -15.26 39.68 33.74
CA GLY A 281 -15.57 38.54 34.62
C GLY A 281 -15.55 37.16 33.95
N ALA A 282 -14.98 37.02 32.74
CA ALA A 282 -14.84 35.71 32.12
C ALA A 282 -13.97 34.77 32.96
N SER A 283 -14.50 33.56 33.25
CA SER A 283 -13.78 32.54 34.02
C SER A 283 -12.63 31.93 33.20
N ARG A 284 -11.62 31.37 33.90
CA ARG A 284 -10.51 30.64 33.24
C ARG A 284 -11.04 29.49 32.37
N GLY A 285 -12.02 28.75 32.87
CA GLY A 285 -12.66 27.65 32.14
C GLY A 285 -13.39 28.11 30.88
N PHE A 286 -14.03 29.28 30.90
CA PHE A 286 -14.68 29.84 29.72
C PHE A 286 -13.68 30.12 28.59
N ILE A 287 -12.54 30.73 28.92
CA ILE A 287 -11.47 31.02 27.95
C ILE A 287 -10.89 29.73 27.37
N VAL A 288 -10.56 28.75 28.22
CA VAL A 288 -10.05 27.45 27.78
C VAL A 288 -11.05 26.76 26.87
N SER A 289 -12.33 26.66 27.26
CA SER A 289 -13.38 26.01 26.45
C SER A 289 -13.60 26.68 25.09
N THR A 290 -13.42 28.00 25.02
CA THR A 290 -13.55 28.75 23.76
C THR A 290 -12.42 28.44 22.80
N ILE A 291 -11.18 28.38 23.31
CA ILE A 291 -9.98 28.09 22.50
C ILE A 291 -9.95 26.63 22.08
N GLU A 292 -10.27 25.70 22.98
CA GLU A 292 -10.42 24.27 22.66
C GLU A 292 -11.53 24.03 21.63
N GLY A 293 -12.63 24.78 21.70
CA GLY A 293 -13.68 24.75 20.68
C GLY A 293 -13.20 25.21 19.30
N GLU A 294 -12.35 26.23 19.25
CA GLU A 294 -11.72 26.70 18.00
C GLU A 294 -10.78 25.64 17.44
N ALA A 295 -9.95 25.03 18.29
CA ALA A 295 -9.06 23.94 17.92
C ALA A 295 -9.81 22.71 17.41
N LEU A 296 -10.94 22.36 18.03
CA LEU A 296 -11.79 21.25 17.60
C LEU A 296 -12.35 21.51 16.19
N LEU A 297 -12.84 22.72 15.90
CA LEU A 297 -13.34 23.06 14.56
C LEU A 297 -12.22 23.02 13.51
N ILE A 298 -11.02 23.48 13.86
CA ILE A 298 -9.84 23.37 12.99
C ILE A 298 -9.49 21.90 12.74
N GLY A 299 -9.53 21.07 13.78
CA GLY A 299 -9.31 19.63 13.69
C GLY A 299 -10.31 18.96 12.75
N LEU A 300 -11.61 19.25 12.90
CA LEU A 300 -12.67 18.72 12.05
C LEU A 300 -12.53 19.18 10.58
N ALA A 301 -12.25 20.45 10.35
CA ALA A 301 -11.99 20.97 9.00
C ALA A 301 -10.76 20.32 8.36
N GLY A 302 -9.68 20.16 9.14
CA GLY A 302 -8.46 19.48 8.72
C GLY A 302 -8.69 18.01 8.38
N ILE A 303 -9.52 17.30 9.15
CA ILE A 303 -9.95 15.93 8.85
C ILE A 303 -10.66 15.87 7.50
N ILE A 304 -11.69 16.70 7.29
CA ILE A 304 -12.47 16.69 6.05
C ILE A 304 -11.58 16.96 4.84
N ILE A 305 -10.77 18.01 4.89
CA ILE A 305 -9.87 18.39 3.80
C ILE A 305 -8.79 17.33 3.61
N GLY A 306 -8.25 16.78 4.70
CA GLY A 306 -7.23 15.74 4.67
C GLY A 306 -7.72 14.47 3.99
N PHE A 307 -8.91 13.97 4.36
CA PHE A 307 -9.52 12.80 3.72
C PHE A 307 -9.86 13.05 2.25
N LEU A 308 -10.46 14.20 1.93
CA LEU A 308 -10.79 14.54 0.55
C LEU A 308 -9.54 14.57 -0.33
N THR A 309 -8.48 15.23 0.17
CA THR A 309 -7.20 15.33 -0.54
C THR A 309 -6.53 13.95 -0.65
N ALA A 310 -6.54 13.15 0.41
CA ALA A 310 -5.99 11.79 0.39
C ALA A 310 -6.73 10.87 -0.58
N PHE A 311 -8.05 11.00 -0.70
CA PHE A 311 -8.85 10.22 -1.65
C PHE A 311 -8.57 10.61 -3.10
N ILE A 312 -8.48 11.91 -3.39
CA ILE A 312 -8.12 12.41 -4.73
C ILE A 312 -6.68 11.99 -5.06
N ALA A 313 -5.76 12.14 -4.12
CA ALA A 313 -4.37 11.75 -4.28
C ALA A 313 -4.24 10.24 -4.49
N SER A 314 -4.95 9.39 -3.75
CA SER A 314 -4.87 7.94 -3.92
C SER A 314 -5.37 7.48 -5.29
N ARG A 315 -6.49 8.04 -5.78
CA ARG A 315 -6.99 7.80 -7.15
C ARG A 315 -5.97 8.23 -8.20
N THR A 316 -5.37 9.40 -8.02
CA THR A 316 -4.37 9.94 -8.95
C THR A 316 -3.12 9.08 -8.97
N ILE A 317 -2.57 8.76 -7.80
CA ILE A 317 -1.37 7.92 -7.65
C ILE A 317 -1.64 6.51 -8.18
N SER A 318 -2.80 5.92 -7.88
CA SER A 318 -3.16 4.59 -8.38
C SER A 318 -3.24 4.55 -9.90
N HIS A 319 -3.75 5.61 -10.54
CA HIS A 319 -3.82 5.69 -12.00
C HIS A 319 -2.45 5.86 -12.67
N PHE A 320 -1.54 6.65 -12.08
CA PHE A 320 -0.23 6.93 -12.68
C PHE A 320 0.86 5.91 -12.32
N PHE A 321 0.73 5.20 -11.19
CA PHE A 321 1.78 4.33 -10.65
C PHE A 321 1.33 2.89 -10.42
N GLU A 322 0.09 2.55 -10.78
CA GLU A 322 -0.52 1.23 -10.59
C GLU A 322 -0.50 0.73 -9.13
N LEU A 323 -0.29 1.66 -8.19
CA LEU A 323 -0.24 1.37 -6.77
C LEU A 323 -1.63 1.08 -6.22
N GLN A 324 -1.67 0.12 -5.30
CA GLN A 324 -2.91 -0.36 -4.69
C GLN A 324 -3.15 0.35 -3.37
N PHE A 325 -4.27 1.04 -3.25
CA PHE A 325 -4.71 1.69 -2.02
C PHE A 325 -5.98 1.03 -1.51
N GLU A 326 -5.97 0.65 -0.24
CA GLU A 326 -7.18 0.16 0.43
C GLU A 326 -7.42 0.91 1.74
N PHE A 327 -8.53 1.66 1.80
CA PHE A 327 -8.92 2.40 2.98
C PHE A 327 -9.58 1.49 4.02
N SER A 328 -8.82 1.11 5.05
CA SER A 328 -9.36 0.38 6.19
C SER A 328 -10.17 1.30 7.10
N ALA A 329 -11.40 0.91 7.43
CA ALA A 329 -12.24 1.63 8.39
C ALA A 329 -11.51 1.85 9.73
N GLN A 330 -10.71 0.87 10.18
CA GLN A 330 -9.93 0.99 11.41
C GLN A 330 -8.90 2.13 11.34
N TRP A 331 -8.15 2.25 10.25
CA TRP A 331 -7.15 3.31 10.08
C TRP A 331 -7.78 4.69 9.88
N VAL A 332 -8.95 4.74 9.25
CA VAL A 332 -9.76 5.96 9.15
C VAL A 332 -10.16 6.44 10.55
N VAL A 333 -10.68 5.55 11.41
CA VAL A 333 -11.04 5.89 12.80
C VAL A 333 -9.82 6.36 13.59
N TRP A 334 -8.68 5.69 13.46
CA TRP A 334 -7.43 6.12 14.11
C TRP A 334 -6.96 7.49 13.63
N ALA A 335 -7.01 7.77 12.33
CA ALA A 335 -6.63 9.07 11.79
C ALA A 335 -7.54 10.20 12.32
N ILE A 336 -8.85 9.96 12.40
CA ILE A 336 -9.81 10.90 12.99
C ILE A 336 -9.51 11.14 14.47
N ALA A 337 -9.33 10.06 15.24
CA ALA A 337 -9.01 10.16 16.66
C ALA A 337 -7.71 10.95 16.88
N ILE A 338 -6.65 10.61 16.15
CA ILE A 338 -5.35 11.29 16.25
C ILE A 338 -5.46 12.77 15.88
N ALA A 339 -6.21 13.12 14.84
CA ALA A 339 -6.40 14.51 14.45
C ALA A 339 -7.20 15.31 15.49
N ILE A 340 -8.26 14.73 16.08
CA ILE A 340 -9.03 15.37 17.16
C ILE A 340 -8.17 15.54 18.40
N PHE A 341 -7.58 14.45 18.92
CA PHE A 341 -6.74 14.51 20.11
C PHE A 341 -5.51 15.39 19.90
N GLY A 342 -4.90 15.32 18.71
CA GLY A 342 -3.76 16.16 18.37
C GLY A 342 -4.10 17.65 18.34
N SER A 343 -5.30 18.00 17.85
CA SER A 343 -5.77 19.39 17.86
C SER A 343 -6.03 19.90 19.27
N LEU A 344 -6.68 19.10 20.12
CA LEU A 344 -6.94 19.46 21.52
C LEU A 344 -5.62 19.57 22.31
N ILE A 345 -4.73 18.57 22.21
CA ILE A 345 -3.43 18.58 22.88
C ILE A 345 -2.57 19.77 22.42
N GLY A 346 -2.57 20.08 21.12
CA GLY A 346 -1.85 21.23 20.58
C GLY A 346 -2.35 22.57 21.11
N ALA A 347 -3.67 22.71 21.31
CA ALA A 347 -4.30 23.93 21.79
C ALA A 347 -4.27 24.08 23.32
N LEU A 348 -4.09 22.99 24.06
CA LEU A 348 -4.15 22.99 25.52
C LEU A 348 -3.13 23.92 26.19
N TYR A 349 -1.85 23.85 25.78
CA TYR A 349 -0.82 24.74 26.34
C TYR A 349 -1.12 26.22 26.06
N PRO A 350 -1.39 26.63 24.79
CA PRO A 350 -1.84 27.98 24.50
C PRO A 350 -3.09 28.41 25.30
N ALA A 351 -4.11 27.55 25.40
CA ALA A 351 -5.37 27.84 26.08
C ALA A 351 -5.17 28.09 27.58
N LEU A 352 -4.35 27.27 28.24
CA LEU A 352 -3.99 27.45 29.65
C LEU A 352 -3.24 28.77 29.84
N ARG A 353 -2.29 29.09 28.97
CA ARG A 353 -1.53 30.34 29.01
C ARG A 353 -2.44 31.56 28.81
N ALA A 354 -3.40 31.50 27.88
CA ALA A 354 -4.39 32.55 27.67
C ALA A 354 -5.25 32.81 28.92
N SER A 355 -5.70 31.74 29.59
CA SER A 355 -6.51 31.87 30.80
C SER A 355 -5.77 32.56 31.96
N GLY A 356 -4.44 32.50 31.95
CA GLY A 356 -3.54 33.09 32.94
C GLY A 356 -3.22 34.57 32.74
N ILE A 357 -3.60 35.19 31.62
CA ILE A 357 -3.29 36.59 31.31
C ILE A 357 -3.87 37.55 32.37
N ASP A 358 -3.07 38.45 32.94
CA ASP A 358 -3.54 39.46 33.89
C ASP A 358 -4.19 40.65 33.14
N PRO A 359 -5.48 40.98 33.40
CA PRO A 359 -6.14 42.12 32.76
C PRO A 359 -5.43 43.46 33.00
N VAL A 360 -4.84 43.65 34.18
CA VAL A 360 -4.18 44.91 34.57
C VAL A 360 -2.90 45.07 33.77
N GLU A 361 -2.10 44.01 33.65
CA GLU A 361 -0.86 44.02 32.88
C GLU A 361 -1.10 44.33 31.40
N VAL A 362 -2.18 43.80 30.83
CA VAL A 362 -2.55 44.03 29.42
C VAL A 362 -3.04 45.44 29.16
N MET A 363 -3.72 46.09 30.11
CA MET A 363 -4.22 47.46 29.94
C MET A 363 -3.17 48.54 30.20
N VAL A 364 -2.08 48.20 30.90
CA VAL A 364 -1.01 49.14 31.26
C VAL A 364 0.16 49.10 30.27
N ASN A 365 0.46 47.94 29.68
CA ASN A 365 1.65 47.73 28.83
C ASN A 365 1.39 47.76 27.31
N GLU A 366 0.15 47.97 26.85
CA GLU A 366 -0.26 48.10 25.43
C GLU A 366 -1.31 49.19 25.23
#